data_AF-A0A6C0AXF1-F1
#
_entry.id   AF-A0A6C0AXF1-F1
#
_cell.length_a   1.000
_cell.length_b   1.000
_cell.length_c   1.000
_cell.angle_alpha   90.00
_cell.angle_beta   90.00
_cell.angle_gamma   90.00
#
_symmetry.space_group_name_H-M   'P 1'
#
loop_
_entity.id
_entity.type
_entity.pdbx_description
1 polymer ?
#
loop_
_entity_poly.entity_id
_entity_poly.type
_entity_poly.pdbx_seq_one_letter_code
_entity_poly.pdbx_strand_id
1 'polypeptide(L)'
;MYKFINFAVILISSFCNAKNLSYIHDLEQFRVCGAYCGPGWCNNEWLDENKCDTSVEPEHHVLTGYSCADVCCKHHDKCCGQSKNLQKECNRKIIECLSKCNHLSSTCTFDDIPIPAGEIELAMHIVENWYCGTPYPPKKK
;
A
#
# COMPACT_ATOMS: atom_id res chain seq x y z
N MET A 1 9.72 -18.17 -14.46
CA MET A 1 9.04 -18.34 -13.15
C MET A 1 9.88 -17.72 -11.99
N TYR A 2 10.57 -16.59 -12.23
CA TYR A 2 11.54 -15.97 -11.29
C TYR A 2 11.34 -14.44 -11.13
N LYS A 3 10.22 -13.86 -11.60
CA LYS A 3 9.93 -12.41 -11.50
C LYS A 3 9.21 -11.99 -10.22
N PHE A 4 8.55 -12.93 -9.52
CA PHE A 4 7.69 -12.63 -8.36
C PHE A 4 8.46 -12.39 -7.05
N ILE A 5 9.71 -12.87 -6.94
CA ILE A 5 10.49 -12.73 -5.69
C ILE A 5 11.13 -11.33 -5.56
N ASN A 6 11.24 -10.55 -6.64
CA ASN A 6 11.78 -9.18 -6.56
C ASN A 6 10.85 -8.18 -5.84
N PHE A 7 9.53 -8.45 -5.75
CA PHE A 7 8.59 -7.52 -5.12
C PHE A 7 8.60 -7.59 -3.58
N ALA A 8 8.89 -8.76 -3.00
CA ALA A 8 8.99 -8.93 -1.55
C ALA A 8 10.39 -8.56 -0.98
N VAL A 9 11.43 -8.54 -1.81
CA VAL A 9 12.84 -8.43 -1.35
C VAL A 9 13.41 -7.02 -1.47
N ILE A 10 12.86 -6.13 -2.31
CA ILE A 10 13.16 -4.68 -2.21
C ILE A 10 12.73 -4.12 -0.84
N LEU A 11 11.80 -4.81 -0.15
CA LEU A 11 11.38 -4.47 1.20
C LEU A 11 12.26 -5.07 2.33
N ILE A 12 13.27 -5.92 2.06
CA ILE A 12 14.13 -6.49 3.13
C ILE A 12 15.65 -6.40 2.86
N SER A 13 16.12 -6.34 1.61
CA SER A 13 17.57 -6.49 1.37
C SER A 13 18.16 -5.59 0.30
N SER A 14 18.23 -4.29 0.57
CA SER A 14 19.42 -3.54 0.12
C SER A 14 20.62 -3.73 1.04
N PHE A 15 20.49 -4.20 2.29
CA PHE A 15 21.66 -4.38 3.17
C PHE A 15 21.51 -5.50 4.21
N CYS A 16 21.60 -6.75 3.76
CA CYS A 16 22.31 -7.77 4.54
C CYS A 16 23.72 -7.96 3.95
N ASN A 17 24.42 -6.84 3.76
CA ASN A 17 25.86 -6.78 3.89
C ASN A 17 26.14 -5.57 4.78
N ALA A 18 26.66 -5.86 5.97
CA ALA A 18 26.99 -4.85 6.96
C ALA A 18 27.96 -3.83 6.34
N LYS A 19 27.79 -2.55 6.71
CA LYS A 19 28.53 -1.35 6.27
C LYS A 19 27.87 -0.54 5.13
N ASN A 20 26.68 0.00 5.39
CA ASN A 20 26.34 1.42 5.12
C ASN A 20 24.84 1.62 5.34
N LEU A 21 24.47 1.63 6.62
CA LEU A 21 23.10 1.83 7.11
C LEU A 21 22.74 3.32 7.15
N SER A 22 22.99 4.05 6.06
CA SER A 22 22.68 5.49 5.93
C SER A 22 21.91 5.84 4.66
N TYR A 23 21.52 4.85 3.85
CA TYR A 23 20.86 5.06 2.55
C TYR A 23 19.41 4.54 2.49
N ILE A 24 18.83 4.09 3.62
CA ILE A 24 17.41 3.67 3.73
C ILE A 24 16.62 4.78 4.44
N HIS A 25 16.76 6.02 3.97
CA HIS A 25 16.06 7.17 4.54
C HIS A 25 15.17 7.91 3.53
N ASP A 26 15.12 7.46 2.26
CA ASP A 26 14.41 8.15 1.16
C ASP A 26 13.43 7.25 0.37
N LEU A 27 13.10 6.04 0.84
CA LEU A 27 12.05 5.20 0.24
C LEU A 27 10.69 5.41 0.93
N GLU A 28 10.33 6.66 1.26
CA GLU A 28 9.10 6.97 2.00
C GLU A 28 7.84 6.98 1.12
N GLN A 29 7.97 6.93 -0.20
CA GLN A 29 6.86 7.13 -1.12
C GLN A 29 6.97 6.23 -2.36
N PHE A 30 6.00 5.34 -2.59
CA PHE A 30 5.93 4.52 -3.81
C PHE A 30 4.51 4.07 -4.13
N ARG A 31 4.22 3.85 -5.43
CA ARG A 31 2.87 3.58 -5.94
C ARG A 31 2.80 2.11 -6.26
N VAL A 32 1.82 1.43 -5.68
CA VAL A 32 1.54 0.02 -5.95
C VAL A 32 0.64 -0.11 -7.16
N CYS A 33 -0.50 0.57 -7.18
CA CYS A 33 -1.45 0.59 -8.29
C CYS A 33 -2.57 1.62 -8.03
N GLY A 34 -3.41 1.88 -9.03
CA GLY A 34 -4.59 2.71 -8.89
C GLY A 34 -4.30 4.13 -8.43
N ALA A 35 -5.30 4.75 -7.83
CA ALA A 35 -5.24 6.11 -7.32
C ALA A 35 -4.80 6.19 -5.86
N TYR A 36 -4.87 5.09 -5.10
CA TYR A 36 -4.69 5.10 -3.64
C TYR A 36 -3.74 4.02 -3.11
N CYS A 37 -3.41 2.97 -3.86
CA CYS A 37 -2.54 1.94 -3.30
C CYS A 37 -1.06 2.38 -3.33
N GLY A 38 -0.50 2.69 -2.17
CA GLY A 38 0.94 2.86 -1.96
C GLY A 38 1.27 3.83 -0.82
N PRO A 39 2.39 3.64 -0.09
CA PRO A 39 2.79 4.60 0.94
C PRO A 39 3.02 5.99 0.34
N GLY A 40 2.35 7.00 0.90
CA GLY A 40 2.40 8.38 0.42
C GLY A 40 1.77 8.62 -0.95
N TRP A 41 1.08 7.61 -1.51
CA TRP A 41 0.31 7.75 -2.75
C TRP A 41 -1.16 7.90 -2.41
N CYS A 42 -1.76 9.03 -2.74
CA CYS A 42 -3.21 9.21 -2.60
C CYS A 42 -3.73 10.11 -3.71
N ASN A 43 -4.90 9.77 -4.23
CA ASN A 43 -5.57 10.54 -5.28
C ASN A 43 -4.64 10.84 -6.48
N ASN A 44 -3.94 9.82 -6.96
CA ASN A 44 -3.00 9.95 -8.09
C ASN A 44 -1.83 10.91 -7.86
N GLU A 45 -1.54 11.27 -6.61
CA GLU A 45 -0.52 12.24 -6.25
C GLU A 45 0.33 11.76 -5.06
N TRP A 46 1.55 12.27 -5.00
CA TRP A 46 2.47 12.08 -3.88
C TRP A 46 2.17 13.08 -2.77
N LEU A 47 1.47 12.64 -1.74
CA LEU A 47 1.04 13.51 -0.65
C LEU A 47 0.98 12.76 0.69
N ASP A 48 1.14 13.51 1.78
CA ASP A 48 0.97 12.97 3.13
C ASP A 48 -0.46 12.44 3.30
N GLU A 49 -0.64 11.26 3.90
CA GLU A 49 -1.96 10.65 4.13
C GLU A 49 -2.93 11.58 4.89
N ASN A 50 -2.43 12.49 5.74
CA ASN A 50 -3.25 13.46 6.45
C ASN A 50 -3.79 14.61 5.58
N LYS A 51 -3.30 14.74 4.35
CA LYS A 51 -3.77 15.67 3.31
C LYS A 51 -4.53 14.94 2.21
N CYS A 52 -4.77 13.64 2.37
CA CYS A 52 -5.40 12.83 1.35
C CYS A 52 -6.85 13.27 1.07
N ASP A 53 -7.07 13.75 -0.15
CA ASP A 53 -8.41 14.02 -0.65
C ASP A 53 -9.03 12.74 -1.20
N THR A 54 -9.92 12.14 -0.42
CA THR A 54 -10.66 10.94 -0.82
C THR A 54 -11.91 11.22 -1.66
N SER A 55 -12.05 12.43 -2.23
CA SER A 55 -13.13 12.75 -3.16
C SER A 55 -12.98 12.05 -4.52
N VAL A 56 -11.75 11.78 -4.95
CA VAL A 56 -11.50 11.18 -6.27
C VAL A 56 -11.86 9.72 -6.30
N GLU A 57 -12.48 9.30 -7.38
CA GLU A 57 -12.90 7.91 -7.52
C GLU A 57 -11.68 6.97 -7.62
N PRO A 58 -11.75 5.77 -7.02
CA PRO A 58 -10.79 4.72 -7.29
C PRO A 58 -10.72 4.40 -8.78
N GLU A 59 -9.64 3.73 -9.18
CA GLU A 59 -9.46 3.22 -10.54
C GLU A 59 -10.72 2.47 -11.01
N HIS A 60 -11.19 2.85 -12.19
CA HIS A 60 -12.41 2.33 -12.78
C HIS A 60 -12.15 1.93 -14.22
N HIS A 61 -12.62 0.74 -14.58
CA HIS A 61 -12.56 0.25 -15.95
C HIS A 61 -13.97 -0.09 -16.45
N VAL A 62 -14.27 0.31 -17.68
CA VAL A 62 -15.63 0.26 -18.26
C VAL A 62 -16.26 -1.14 -18.26
N LEU A 63 -15.44 -2.19 -18.37
CA LEU A 63 -15.93 -3.58 -18.41
C LEU A 63 -16.00 -4.26 -17.04
N THR A 64 -15.16 -3.84 -16.09
CA THR A 64 -14.97 -4.53 -14.81
C THR A 64 -15.41 -3.71 -13.60
N GLY A 65 -15.82 -2.45 -13.83
CA GLY A 65 -16.19 -1.52 -12.78
C GLY A 65 -14.98 -1.00 -12.00
N TYR A 66 -15.23 -0.60 -10.76
CA TYR A 66 -14.20 -0.13 -9.83
C TYR A 66 -13.24 -1.23 -9.41
N SER A 67 -11.96 -0.89 -9.29
CA SER A 67 -10.93 -1.73 -8.71
C SER A 67 -11.23 -2.00 -7.23
N CYS A 68 -11.50 -3.25 -6.88
CA CYS A 68 -11.76 -3.64 -5.49
C CYS A 68 -10.58 -3.31 -4.58
N ALA A 69 -9.36 -3.57 -5.05
CA ALA A 69 -8.16 -3.27 -4.28
C ALA A 69 -7.97 -1.76 -4.07
N ASP A 70 -8.15 -0.95 -5.12
CA ASP A 70 -8.00 0.50 -5.00
C ASP A 70 -9.09 1.13 -4.12
N VAL A 71 -10.31 0.57 -4.13
CA VAL A 71 -11.37 0.92 -3.17
C VAL A 71 -10.92 0.63 -1.72
N CYS A 72 -10.26 -0.50 -1.47
CA CYS A 72 -9.73 -0.82 -0.14
C CYS A 72 -8.60 0.12 0.28
N CYS A 73 -7.70 0.47 -0.65
CA CYS A 73 -6.64 1.45 -0.41
C CYS A 73 -7.20 2.84 -0.10
N LYS A 74 -8.20 3.31 -0.86
CA LYS A 74 -8.91 4.58 -0.57
C LYS A 74 -9.48 4.63 0.85
N HIS A 75 -10.09 3.53 1.31
CA HIS A 75 -10.61 3.44 2.67
C HIS A 75 -9.49 3.43 3.73
N HIS A 76 -8.36 2.81 3.41
CA HIS A 76 -7.18 2.77 4.27
C HIS A 76 -6.57 4.15 4.42
N ASP A 77 -6.31 4.87 3.32
CA ASP A 77 -5.76 6.22 3.35
C ASP A 77 -6.66 7.18 4.15
N LYS A 78 -7.98 7.09 3.94
CA LYS A 78 -8.96 7.84 4.74
C LYS A 78 -8.82 7.55 6.24
N CYS A 79 -8.64 6.28 6.60
CA CYS A 79 -8.47 5.86 7.98
C CYS A 79 -7.17 6.40 8.58
N CYS A 80 -6.06 6.27 7.84
CA CYS A 80 -4.74 6.67 8.28
C CYS A 80 -4.60 8.19 8.43
N GLY A 81 -5.28 8.97 7.58
CA GLY A 81 -5.34 10.43 7.65
C GLY A 81 -6.11 10.98 8.86
N GLN A 82 -6.94 10.18 9.54
CA GLN A 82 -7.78 10.66 10.65
C GLN A 82 -7.05 10.77 11.99
N SER A 83 -6.27 9.76 12.39
CA SER A 83 -5.61 9.75 13.70
C SER A 83 -4.48 8.72 13.79
N LYS A 84 -3.34 9.14 14.34
CA LYS A 84 -2.19 8.27 14.63
C LYS A 84 -2.54 7.07 15.51
N ASN A 85 -3.52 7.23 16.41
CA ASN A 85 -3.94 6.16 17.32
C ASN A 85 -4.72 5.05 16.61
N LEU A 86 -5.26 5.31 15.41
CA LEU A 86 -6.04 4.34 14.63
C LEU A 86 -5.20 3.59 13.59
N GLN A 87 -3.94 4.00 13.36
CA GLN A 87 -3.14 3.53 12.22
C GLN A 87 -2.91 2.01 12.21
N LYS A 88 -2.75 1.35 13.36
CA LYS A 88 -2.69 -0.14 13.44
C LYS A 88 -4.01 -0.79 13.04
N GLU A 89 -5.12 -0.24 13.51
CA GLU A 89 -6.45 -0.76 13.19
C GLU A 89 -6.79 -0.52 11.72
N CYS A 90 -6.27 0.55 11.09
CA CYS A 90 -6.39 0.78 9.65
C CYS A 90 -5.74 -0.37 8.86
N ASN A 91 -4.54 -0.81 9.24
CA ASN A 91 -3.86 -1.95 8.59
C ASN A 91 -4.66 -3.26 8.71
N ARG A 92 -5.32 -3.50 9.85
CA ARG A 92 -6.22 -4.66 10.00
C ARG A 92 -7.45 -4.55 9.11
N LYS A 93 -8.03 -3.35 8.97
CA LYS A 93 -9.22 -3.09 8.16
C LYS A 93 -8.96 -3.23 6.66
N ILE A 94 -7.79 -2.83 6.15
CA ILE A 94 -7.47 -3.02 4.74
C ILE A 94 -7.29 -4.50 4.41
N ILE A 95 -6.68 -5.30 5.30
CA ILE A 95 -6.63 -6.77 5.15
C ILE A 95 -8.05 -7.35 5.09
N GLU A 96 -8.93 -6.95 6.00
CA GLU A 96 -10.32 -7.41 6.01
C GLU A 96 -11.07 -6.97 4.73
N CYS A 97 -10.76 -5.80 4.19
CA CYS A 97 -11.34 -5.32 2.94
C CYS A 97 -10.85 -6.15 1.75
N LEU A 98 -9.53 -6.36 1.64
CA LEU A 98 -8.91 -7.09 0.54
C LEU A 98 -9.30 -8.56 0.52
N SER A 99 -9.49 -9.19 1.68
CA SER A 99 -9.98 -10.59 1.76
C SER A 99 -11.41 -10.79 1.23
N LYS A 100 -12.18 -9.70 1.03
CA LYS A 100 -13.51 -9.72 0.38
C LYS A 100 -13.42 -9.51 -1.13
N CYS A 101 -12.26 -9.08 -1.65
CA CYS A 101 -12.02 -9.02 -3.07
C CYS A 101 -11.83 -10.41 -3.66
N ASN A 102 -12.08 -10.56 -4.97
CA ASN A 102 -11.53 -11.71 -5.69
C ASN A 102 -10.00 -11.59 -5.68
N HIS A 103 -9.28 -12.55 -5.09
CA HIS A 103 -7.81 -12.51 -4.97
C HIS A 103 -7.10 -12.40 -6.33
N LEU A 104 -7.70 -12.92 -7.40
CA LEU A 104 -7.18 -12.84 -8.76
C LEU A 104 -7.64 -11.57 -9.51
N SER A 105 -8.41 -10.70 -8.85
CA SER A 105 -8.86 -9.43 -9.41
C SER A 105 -7.66 -8.60 -9.85
N SER A 106 -7.56 -8.40 -11.15
CA SER A 106 -6.46 -7.71 -11.83
C SER A 106 -6.87 -6.31 -12.28
N THR A 107 -7.77 -5.68 -11.52
CA THR A 107 -8.41 -4.40 -11.85
C THR A 107 -7.67 -3.18 -11.30
N CYS A 108 -6.69 -3.38 -10.42
CA CYS A 108 -5.80 -2.33 -9.96
C CYS A 108 -4.53 -2.35 -10.80
N THR A 109 -4.14 -1.24 -11.43
CA THR A 109 -3.00 -1.20 -12.35
C THR A 109 -1.94 -0.17 -11.97
N PHE A 110 -0.69 -0.51 -12.27
CA PHE A 110 0.45 0.41 -12.28
C PHE A 110 0.99 0.47 -13.70
N ASP A 111 0.85 1.61 -14.36
CA ASP A 111 1.26 1.79 -15.77
C ASP A 111 0.76 0.65 -16.67
N ASP A 112 -0.56 0.38 -16.60
CA ASP A 112 -1.27 -0.71 -17.29
C ASP A 112 -0.87 -2.14 -16.89
N ILE A 113 0.03 -2.31 -15.91
CA ILE A 113 0.39 -3.61 -15.36
C ILE A 113 -0.57 -3.96 -14.22
N PRO A 114 -1.37 -5.04 -14.34
CA PRO A 114 -2.31 -5.42 -13.30
C PRO A 114 -1.61 -5.99 -12.06
N ILE A 115 -2.05 -5.53 -10.90
CA ILE A 115 -1.65 -6.02 -9.59
C ILE A 115 -2.83 -6.79 -8.98
N PRO A 116 -2.71 -8.12 -8.76
CA PRO A 116 -3.78 -8.90 -8.15
C PRO A 116 -4.06 -8.45 -6.71
N ALA A 117 -5.34 -8.36 -6.34
CA ALA A 117 -5.75 -7.98 -4.99
C ALA A 117 -5.14 -8.87 -3.89
N GLY A 118 -4.97 -10.18 -4.16
CA GLY A 118 -4.37 -11.11 -3.20
C GLY A 118 -2.90 -10.81 -2.89
N GLU A 119 -2.15 -10.21 -3.81
CA GLU A 119 -0.75 -9.85 -3.54
C GLU A 119 -0.63 -8.61 -2.66
N ILE A 120 -1.58 -7.68 -2.81
CA ILE A 120 -1.70 -6.52 -1.92
C ILE A 120 -2.10 -7.00 -0.52
N GLU A 121 -3.05 -7.93 -0.41
CA GLU A 121 -3.46 -8.53 0.86
C GLU A 121 -2.30 -9.21 1.58
N LEU A 122 -1.54 -10.05 0.86
CA LEU A 122 -0.38 -10.75 1.38
C LEU A 122 0.67 -9.76 1.89
N ALA A 123 0.95 -8.70 1.14
CA ALA A 123 1.85 -7.64 1.57
C ALA A 123 1.34 -6.94 2.83
N MET A 124 0.04 -6.65 2.92
CA MET A 124 -0.56 -6.01 4.09
C MET A 124 -0.51 -6.89 5.34
N HIS A 125 -0.60 -8.21 5.20
CA HIS A 125 -0.38 -9.14 6.32
C HIS A 125 1.03 -9.04 6.92
N ILE A 126 2.05 -8.77 6.11
CA ILE A 126 3.44 -8.60 6.60
C ILE A 126 3.56 -7.34 7.46
N VAL A 127 2.84 -6.28 7.09
CA VAL A 127 2.88 -4.97 7.76
C VAL A 127 1.67 -4.70 8.65
N GLU A 128 0.89 -5.72 9.01
CA GLU A 128 -0.35 -5.59 9.78
C GLU A 128 -0.15 -4.78 11.08
N ASN A 129 0.98 -4.99 11.76
CA ASN A 129 1.30 -4.35 13.03
C ASN A 129 2.00 -2.98 12.91
N TRP A 130 2.17 -2.48 11.68
CA TRP A 130 2.80 -1.19 11.39
C TRP A 130 1.81 -0.03 11.57
N TYR A 131 2.29 1.19 11.41
CA TYR A 131 1.52 2.42 11.46
C TYR A 131 1.43 3.03 10.06
N CYS A 132 0.45 2.58 9.26
CA CYS A 132 0.17 3.09 7.90
C CYS A 132 1.44 3.34 7.09
N GLY A 133 2.17 2.25 6.77
CA GLY A 133 3.44 2.32 6.05
C GLY A 133 4.69 2.53 6.90
N THR A 134 4.58 2.91 8.19
CA THR A 134 5.76 3.09 9.07
C THR A 134 5.95 1.96 10.08
N PRO A 135 7.16 1.39 10.25
CA PRO A 135 7.41 0.29 11.20
C PRO A 135 7.09 0.62 12.66
N TYR A 136 6.66 -0.40 13.41
CA TYR A 136 6.50 -0.34 14.87
C TYR A 136 7.65 -1.06 15.61
N PRO A 137 8.17 -0.53 16.75
CA PRO A 137 7.98 0.83 17.27
C PRO A 137 8.70 1.86 16.38
N PRO A 138 8.23 3.14 16.36
CA PRO A 138 8.93 4.18 15.64
C PRO A 138 10.37 4.30 16.19
N LYS A 139 11.36 4.37 15.29
CA LYS A 139 12.76 4.58 15.71
C LYS A 139 12.82 5.86 16.55
N LYS A 140 13.42 5.77 17.74
CA LYS A 140 13.77 6.96 18.52
C LYS A 140 14.76 7.77 17.67
N LYS A 141 14.38 9.01 17.34
CA LYS A 141 15.28 9.99 16.74
C LYS A 141 16.41 10.33 17.70
#